data_AF-A0A2A4WW80-F1
#
_entry.id   AF-A0A2A4WW80-F1
#
_cell.length_a   1.000
_cell.length_b   1.000
_cell.length_c   1.000
_cell.angle_alpha   90.00
_cell.angle_beta   90.00
_cell.angle_gamma   90.00
#
_symmetry.space_group_name_H-M   'P 1'
#
loop_
_entity.id
_entity.type
_entity.pdbx_description
1 polymer ?
#
loop_
_entity_poly.entity_id
_entity_poly.type
_entity_poly.pdbx_seq_one_letter_code
_entity_poly.pdbx_strand_id
1 'polypeptide(L)'
;MSQSIFKQFWAFGRCIALGFALFLASVFSTWSWIENPGGIFRDSASTNWRFVYDTATSWFIPTFLYTLVLASLLHLLVGRLHSLFNGNKDC
;
A
#
# COMPACT_ATOMS: atom_id res chain seq x y z
N MET A 1 -25.55 2.03 16.72
CA MET A 1 -24.88 2.65 15.56
C MET A 1 -23.39 2.32 15.63
N SER A 2 -22.86 1.21 15.06
CA SER A 2 -21.42 0.93 15.26
C SER A 2 -20.73 -0.07 14.32
N GLN A 3 -21.35 -1.21 13.97
CA GLN A 3 -20.58 -2.32 13.38
C GLN A 3 -20.28 -2.22 11.86
N SER A 4 -21.13 -1.57 11.05
CA SER A 4 -20.95 -1.58 9.58
C SER A 4 -19.90 -0.58 9.08
N ILE A 5 -19.86 0.62 9.67
CA ILE A 5 -18.89 1.69 9.31
C ILE A 5 -17.47 1.24 9.65
N PHE A 6 -17.26 0.58 10.80
CA PHE A 6 -15.93 0.12 11.23
C PHE A 6 -15.38 -0.98 10.32
N LYS A 7 -16.23 -1.91 9.83
CA LYS A 7 -15.83 -2.94 8.87
C LYS A 7 -15.48 -2.35 7.49
N GLN A 8 -16.26 -1.38 7.02
CA GLN A 8 -15.99 -0.68 5.75
C GLN A 8 -14.69 0.14 5.82
N PHE A 9 -14.43 0.79 6.95
CA PHE A 9 -13.20 1.52 7.23
C PHE A 9 -11.94 0.65 7.11
N TRP A 10 -11.91 -0.48 7.80
CA TRP A 10 -10.77 -1.41 7.73
C TRP A 10 -10.66 -2.11 6.38
N ALA A 11 -11.77 -2.38 5.71
CA ALA A 11 -11.74 -2.95 4.36
C ALA A 11 -11.15 -1.96 3.34
N PHE A 12 -11.56 -0.69 3.37
CA PHE A 12 -11.06 0.34 2.47
C PHE A 12 -9.55 0.56 2.62
N GLY A 13 -9.09 0.79 3.85
CA GLY A 13 -7.66 0.99 4.13
C GLY A 13 -6.80 -0.19 3.69
N ARG A 14 -7.26 -1.43 3.95
CA ARG A 14 -6.54 -2.64 3.53
C ARG A 14 -6.48 -2.81 2.02
N CYS A 15 -7.58 -2.55 1.29
CA CYS A 15 -7.59 -2.67 -0.17
C CYS A 15 -6.62 -1.68 -0.82
N ILE A 16 -6.64 -0.42 -0.39
CA ILE A 16 -5.73 0.62 -0.91
C ILE A 16 -4.28 0.30 -0.56
N ALA A 17 -4.02 -0.04 0.70
CA ALA A 17 -2.67 -0.38 1.15
C ALA A 17 -2.10 -1.60 0.43
N LEU A 18 -2.89 -2.66 0.27
CA LEU A 18 -2.46 -3.88 -0.42
C LEU A 18 -2.17 -3.59 -1.90
N GLY A 19 -3.09 -2.92 -2.59
CA GLY A 19 -2.93 -2.60 -4.01
C GLY A 19 -1.70 -1.74 -4.27
N PHE A 20 -1.51 -0.69 -3.47
CA PHE A 20 -0.38 0.23 -3.64
C PHE A 20 0.95 -0.42 -3.25
N ALA A 21 0.99 -1.20 -2.18
CA ALA A 21 2.19 -1.92 -1.77
C ALA A 21 2.61 -2.98 -2.79
N LEU A 22 1.66 -3.76 -3.34
CA LEU A 22 1.94 -4.72 -4.41
C LEU A 22 2.46 -4.02 -5.67
N PHE A 23 1.86 -2.89 -6.04
CA PHE A 23 2.30 -2.09 -7.18
C PHE A 23 3.76 -1.64 -7.02
N LEU A 24 4.09 -0.96 -5.92
CA LEU A 24 5.46 -0.48 -5.71
C LEU A 24 6.47 -1.62 -5.57
N ALA A 25 6.14 -2.66 -4.80
CA ALA A 25 7.01 -3.82 -4.68
C ALA A 25 7.31 -4.47 -6.04
N SER A 26 6.29 -4.58 -6.92
CA SER A 26 6.46 -5.13 -8.27
C SER A 26 7.31 -4.23 -9.16
N VAL A 27 7.07 -2.91 -9.12
CA VAL A 27 7.85 -1.92 -9.89
C VAL A 27 9.32 -1.99 -9.49
N PHE A 28 9.64 -1.89 -8.20
CA PHE A 28 11.03 -1.84 -7.75
C PHE A 28 11.76 -3.18 -7.92
N SER A 29 11.11 -4.31 -7.63
CA SER A 29 11.72 -5.63 -7.85
C SER A 29 11.97 -5.92 -9.33
N THR A 30 11.05 -5.55 -10.22
CA THR A 30 11.23 -5.68 -11.67
C THR A 30 12.33 -4.75 -12.18
N TRP A 31 12.32 -3.50 -11.73
CA TRP A 31 13.34 -2.52 -12.10
C TRP A 31 14.74 -2.99 -11.70
N SER A 32 14.91 -3.43 -10.45
CA SER A 32 16.19 -3.96 -9.96
C SER A 32 16.62 -5.23 -10.68
N TRP A 33 15.68 -6.09 -11.08
CA TRP A 33 15.99 -7.28 -11.88
C TRP A 33 16.45 -6.94 -13.31
N ILE A 34 15.84 -5.93 -13.94
CA ILE A 34 16.23 -5.44 -15.27
C ILE A 34 17.64 -4.85 -15.21
N GLU A 35 17.84 -3.89 -14.31
CA GLU A 35 19.11 -3.16 -14.12
C GLU A 35 20.25 -4.10 -13.68
N ASN A 36 19.92 -5.10 -12.85
CA ASN A 36 20.83 -6.13 -12.39
C ASN A 36 22.16 -5.57 -11.82
N PRO A 37 22.10 -4.69 -10.80
CA PRO A 37 23.28 -4.03 -10.26
C PRO A 37 24.29 -5.07 -9.73
N GLY A 38 25.52 -5.01 -10.24
CA GLY A 38 26.58 -5.96 -9.88
C GLY A 38 26.31 -7.41 -10.29
N GLY A 39 25.31 -7.67 -11.13
CA GLY A 39 25.00 -9.02 -11.63
C GLY A 39 24.29 -9.92 -10.63
N ILE A 40 23.78 -9.41 -9.51
CA ILE A 40 23.29 -10.25 -8.39
C ILE A 40 21.86 -10.79 -8.58
N PHE A 41 21.05 -10.15 -9.42
CA PHE A 41 19.64 -10.52 -9.63
C PHE A 41 19.49 -11.63 -10.67
N ARG A 42 20.34 -11.64 -11.70
CA ARG A 42 20.34 -12.64 -12.75
C ARG A 42 21.71 -12.77 -13.41
N ASP A 43 22.04 -13.97 -13.82
CA ASP A 43 23.21 -14.27 -14.65
C ASP A 43 22.77 -14.82 -16.02
N SER A 44 23.71 -15.36 -16.80
CA SER A 44 23.42 -15.93 -18.12
C SER A 44 22.60 -17.23 -18.06
N ALA A 45 22.49 -17.87 -16.90
CA ALA A 45 21.87 -19.18 -16.74
C ALA A 45 20.59 -19.14 -15.87
N SER A 46 20.45 -18.17 -14.97
CA SER A 46 19.46 -18.21 -13.90
C SER A 46 19.10 -16.83 -13.32
N THR A 47 17.96 -16.78 -12.61
CA THR A 47 17.55 -15.64 -11.77
C THR A 47 17.76 -16.00 -10.31
N ASN A 48 18.40 -15.11 -9.57
CA ASN A 48 18.51 -15.21 -8.12
C ASN A 48 17.24 -14.66 -7.45
N TRP A 49 16.27 -15.55 -7.26
CA TRP A 49 14.98 -15.22 -6.66
C TRP A 49 15.07 -14.68 -5.24
N ARG A 50 16.17 -14.93 -4.53
CA ARG A 50 16.35 -14.40 -3.18
C ARG A 50 16.46 -12.88 -3.19
N PHE A 51 17.28 -12.30 -4.08
CA PHE A 51 17.38 -10.83 -4.18
C PHE A 51 16.09 -10.19 -4.69
N VAL A 52 15.38 -10.85 -5.61
CA VAL A 52 14.07 -10.39 -6.09
C VAL A 52 13.06 -10.36 -4.93
N TYR A 53 12.99 -11.44 -4.14
CA TYR A 53 12.09 -11.55 -2.99
C TYR A 53 12.45 -10.57 -1.87
N ASP A 54 13.73 -10.45 -1.53
CA ASP A 54 14.22 -9.51 -0.50
C ASP A 54 13.91 -8.06 -0.91
N THR A 55 14.05 -7.73 -2.19
CA THR A 55 13.68 -6.41 -2.72
C THR A 55 12.16 -6.20 -2.66
N ALA A 56 11.38 -7.16 -3.15
CA ALA A 56 9.92 -7.07 -3.14
C ALA A 56 9.37 -6.92 -1.71
N THR A 57 9.86 -7.71 -0.76
CA THR A 57 9.43 -7.64 0.65
C THR A 57 9.86 -6.34 1.33
N SER A 58 11.08 -5.85 1.06
CA SER A 58 11.59 -4.58 1.57
C SER A 58 10.76 -3.39 1.10
N TRP A 59 10.21 -3.44 -0.11
CA TRP A 59 9.29 -2.41 -0.60
C TRP A 59 7.84 -2.64 -0.17
N PHE A 60 7.40 -3.88 -0.05
CA PHE A 60 6.02 -4.23 0.29
C PHE A 60 5.67 -3.87 1.73
N ILE A 61 6.42 -4.38 2.71
CA ILE A 61 6.06 -4.28 4.14
C ILE A 61 5.93 -2.83 4.61
N PRO A 62 6.94 -1.95 4.44
CA PRO A 62 6.83 -0.56 4.89
C PRO A 62 5.75 0.20 4.11
N THR A 63 5.65 0.00 2.79
CA THR A 63 4.61 0.66 1.98
C THR A 63 3.22 0.26 2.45
N PHE A 64 2.99 -1.03 2.72
CA PHE A 64 1.71 -1.51 3.22
C PHE A 64 1.36 -0.87 4.56
N LEU A 65 2.28 -0.88 5.52
CA LEU A 65 2.04 -0.33 6.86
C LEU A 65 1.78 1.18 6.83
N TYR A 66 2.61 1.95 6.12
CA TYR A 66 2.42 3.40 6.01
C TYR A 66 1.14 3.75 5.26
N THR A 67 0.86 3.06 4.17
CA THR A 67 -0.34 3.34 3.36
C THR A 67 -1.61 2.95 4.11
N LEU A 68 -1.59 1.85 4.87
CA LEU A 68 -2.73 1.43 5.70
C LEU A 68 -3.07 2.51 6.71
N VAL A 69 -2.08 2.98 7.48
CA VAL A 69 -2.29 4.03 8.49
C VAL A 69 -2.77 5.32 7.83
N LEU A 70 -2.11 5.77 6.76
CA LEU A 70 -2.45 7.01 6.08
C LEU A 70 -3.85 6.96 5.45
N ALA A 71 -4.18 5.90 4.71
CA ALA A 71 -5.48 5.75 4.06
C ALA A 71 -6.63 5.68 5.08
N SER A 72 -6.40 4.97 6.19
CA SER A 72 -7.34 4.94 7.31
C SER A 72 -7.54 6.34 7.91
N LEU A 73 -6.49 7.05 8.29
CA LEU A 73 -6.61 8.39 8.87
C LEU A 73 -7.32 9.38 7.93
N LEU A 74 -6.97 9.38 6.64
CA LEU A 74 -7.61 10.23 5.63
C LEU A 74 -9.10 9.92 5.49
N HIS A 75 -9.50 8.64 5.48
CA HIS A 75 -10.91 8.28 5.40
C HIS A 75 -11.71 8.80 6.60
N LEU A 76 -11.15 8.76 7.81
CA LEU A 76 -11.78 9.32 9.01
C LEU A 76 -11.91 10.83 8.94
N LEU A 77 -10.85 11.53 8.53
CA LEU A 77 -10.84 12.99 8.43
C LEU A 77 -11.87 13.48 7.40
N VAL A 78 -11.92 12.84 6.23
CA VAL A 78 -12.91 13.18 5.18
C VAL A 78 -14.34 12.91 5.67
N GLY A 79 -14.58 11.78 6.33
CA GLY A 79 -15.89 11.47 6.91
C GLY A 79 -16.33 12.50 7.96
N ARG A 80 -15.41 12.96 8.81
CA ARG A 80 -15.68 14.00 9.82
C ARG A 80 -15.94 15.37 9.20
N LEU A 81 -15.10 15.80 8.26
CA LEU A 81 -15.28 17.07 7.55
C LEU A 81 -16.61 17.10 6.80
N HIS A 82 -16.93 16.03 6.07
CA HIS A 82 -18.21 15.93 5.36
C HIS A 82 -19.41 16.03 6.31
N SER A 83 -19.35 15.40 7.48
CA SER A 83 -20.39 15.53 8.51
C SER A 83 -20.53 16.95 9.05
N LEU A 84 -19.42 17.67 9.27
CA LEU A 84 -19.45 19.05 9.74
C LEU A 84 -20.04 20.01 8.68
N PHE A 85 -19.67 19.82 7.41
CA PHE A 85 -20.18 20.67 6.32
C PHE A 85 -21.67 20.44 6.01
N ASN A 86 -22.18 19.21 6.16
CA ASN A 86 -23.61 18.94 5.93
C ASN A 86 -24.47 19.27 7.15
N GLY A 87 -24.00 19.05 8.38
CA GLY A 87 -24.75 19.42 9.59
C GLY A 87 -24.97 20.94 9.74
N ASN A 88 -24.18 21.76 9.04
CA ASN A 88 -24.35 23.22 9.02
C ASN A 88 -25.39 23.72 8.00
N LYS A 89 -25.97 22.83 7.18
CA LYS A 89 -26.98 23.16 6.14
C LYS A 89 -28.43 22.87 6.58
N ASP A 90 -28.61 22.25 7.74
CA ASP A 90 -29.92 21.84 8.26
C ASP A 90 -30.50 22.84 9.30
N CYS A 91 -30.00 24.09 9.34
CA CYS A 91 -30.55 25.20 10.13
C CYS A 91 -31.20 26.27 9.24
#